data_AF-A0A0T9LH61-F1
#
_entry.id   AF-A0A0T9LH61-F1
#
_cell.length_a   1.000
_cell.length_b   1.000
_cell.length_c   1.000
_cell.angle_alpha   90.00
_cell.angle_beta   90.00
_cell.angle_gamma   90.00
#
_symmetry.space_group_name_H-M   'P 1'
#
loop_
_entity.id
_entity.type
_entity.pdbx_description
1 polymer ?
#
loop_
_entity_poly.entity_id
_entity_poly.type
_entity_poly.pdbx_seq_one_letter_code
_entity_poly.pdbx_strand_id
1 'polypeptide(L)'
;MTLKNKLLTSVKNNIFPYSLGIITIVLLDVWFFQGFNADWVSAFASIGTMIIAYAAFKSAPSWLNDKGFENAHKIIDGTKNMITLAKQLNSINLILYAASNDATKDSEINNQLKFLDVFTIHKLSLEQLVESQNIWNVRIKNISKFKFMLVNIDEYLKISRFNTFNIKIKTSNLPTNELFHHAESFNNQLSLFNKVISSCQFIYDDFDSNFEIIKL
;
A
#
# COMPACT_ATOMS: atom_id res chain seq x y z
N MET A 1 -9.79 44.18 14.31
CA MET A 1 -10.48 43.09 13.58
C MET A 1 -10.45 43.45 12.09
N THR A 2 -9.60 42.79 11.31
CA THR A 2 -9.19 43.21 9.97
C THR A 2 -10.29 42.99 8.92
N LEU A 3 -10.33 43.83 7.87
CA LEU A 3 -11.30 43.79 6.76
C LEU A 3 -11.47 42.37 6.16
N LYS A 4 -10.36 41.60 6.15
CA LYS A 4 -10.27 40.21 5.69
C LYS A 4 -11.18 39.27 6.49
N ASN A 5 -11.32 39.47 7.81
CA ASN A 5 -12.18 38.64 8.65
C ASN A 5 -13.67 38.95 8.43
N LYS A 6 -14.05 40.21 8.15
CA LYS A 6 -15.42 40.58 7.79
C LYS A 6 -15.85 40.00 6.44
N LEU A 7 -14.95 39.99 5.46
CA LEU A 7 -15.20 39.40 4.13
C LEU A 7 -15.36 37.88 4.21
N LEU A 8 -14.51 37.18 4.97
CA LEU A 8 -14.60 35.73 5.15
C LEU A 8 -15.88 35.30 5.88
N THR A 9 -16.33 36.04 6.89
CA THR A 9 -17.63 35.78 7.55
C THR A 9 -18.82 36.10 6.66
N SER A 10 -18.73 37.16 5.84
CA SER A 10 -19.80 37.53 4.90
C SER A 10 -19.95 36.50 3.78
N VAL A 11 -18.84 35.94 3.28
CA VAL A 11 -18.87 34.89 2.25
C VAL A 11 -19.41 33.58 2.83
N LYS A 12 -18.96 33.17 4.01
CA LYS A 12 -19.49 31.96 4.68
C LYS A 12 -20.99 32.05 5.00
N ASN A 13 -21.48 33.20 5.45
CA ASN A 13 -22.89 33.36 5.81
C ASN A 13 -23.82 33.44 4.59
N ASN A 14 -23.30 33.75 3.40
CA ASN A 14 -24.10 33.89 2.19
C ASN A 14 -24.07 32.64 1.29
N ILE A 15 -23.09 31.75 1.43
CA ILE A 15 -23.04 30.50 0.64
C ILE A 15 -24.27 29.61 0.90
N PHE A 16 -24.73 29.52 2.14
CA PHE A 16 -25.89 28.71 2.50
C PHE A 16 -27.19 29.18 1.82
N PRO A 17 -27.62 30.46 1.91
CA PRO A 17 -28.80 30.94 1.20
C PRO A 17 -28.65 30.90 -0.33
N TYR A 18 -27.45 31.10 -0.90
CA TYR A 18 -27.24 30.93 -2.34
C TYR A 18 -27.38 29.46 -2.78
N SER A 19 -26.85 28.51 -2.02
CA SER A 19 -27.00 27.07 -2.30
C SER A 19 -28.46 26.62 -2.20
N LEU A 20 -29.19 27.10 -1.19
CA LEU A 20 -30.64 26.87 -1.06
C LEU A 20 -31.42 27.50 -2.22
N GLY A 21 -31.06 28.71 -2.64
CA GLY A 21 -31.67 29.37 -3.81
C GLY A 21 -31.49 28.56 -5.08
N ILE A 22 -30.28 28.07 -5.36
CA ILE A 22 -29.99 27.24 -6.54
C ILE A 22 -30.75 25.91 -6.47
N ILE A 23 -30.76 25.24 -5.32
CA ILE A 23 -31.51 23.99 -5.11
C ILE A 23 -33.02 24.22 -5.31
N THR A 24 -33.56 25.34 -4.81
CA THR A 24 -34.99 25.67 -4.93
C THR A 24 -35.37 25.99 -6.38
N ILE A 25 -34.51 26.70 -7.12
CA ILE A 25 -34.71 26.97 -8.54
C ILE A 25 -34.68 25.68 -9.35
N VAL A 26 -33.72 24.78 -9.10
CA VAL A 26 -33.64 23.47 -9.76
C VAL A 26 -34.85 22.59 -9.44
N LEU A 27 -35.33 22.60 -8.19
CA LEU A 27 -36.53 21.84 -7.79
C LEU A 27 -37.82 22.42 -8.39
N LEU A 28 -37.93 23.75 -8.48
CA LEU A 28 -39.04 24.43 -9.15
C LEU A 28 -39.07 24.14 -10.65
N ASP A 29 -37.90 24.10 -11.29
CA ASP A 29 -37.77 23.80 -12.73
C ASP A 29 -38.21 22.36 -13.05
N VAL A 30 -37.84 21.39 -12.20
CA VAL A 30 -38.26 19.98 -12.31
C VAL A 30 -39.77 19.81 -12.09
N TRP A 31 -40.40 20.64 -11.25
CA TRP A 31 -41.84 20.58 -11.01
C TRP A 31 -42.67 21.27 -12.11
N PHE A 32 -42.16 22.35 -12.71
CA PHE A 32 -42.89 23.13 -13.72
C PHE A 32 -42.72 22.60 -15.15
N PHE A 33 -41.59 21.98 -15.48
CA PHE A 33 -41.32 21.48 -16.83
C PHE A 33 -41.46 19.95 -16.91
N GLN A 34 -42.69 19.46 -16.78
CA GLN A 34 -43.03 18.10 -17.20
C GLN A 34 -42.95 17.99 -18.73
N GLY A 35 -41.73 17.81 -19.27
CA GLY A 35 -41.55 17.58 -20.71
C GLY A 35 -40.16 17.90 -21.29
N PHE A 36 -39.25 18.53 -20.54
CA PHE A 36 -37.87 18.74 -20.99
C PHE A 36 -37.00 17.60 -20.46
N ASN A 37 -36.33 16.84 -21.34
CA ASN A 37 -35.81 15.50 -21.00
C ASN A 37 -35.03 15.49 -19.67
N ALA A 38 -35.35 14.58 -18.76
CA ALA A 38 -34.74 14.56 -17.44
C ALA A 38 -33.21 14.28 -17.46
N ASP A 39 -32.69 13.76 -18.57
CA ASP A 39 -31.31 13.26 -18.69
C ASP A 39 -30.23 14.34 -18.63
N TRP A 40 -30.51 15.55 -19.12
CA TRP A 40 -29.56 16.64 -19.23
C TRP A 40 -29.51 17.43 -17.92
N VAL A 41 -30.65 17.61 -17.25
CA VAL A 41 -30.71 18.14 -15.88
C VAL A 41 -30.00 17.19 -14.91
N SER A 42 -30.17 15.87 -15.06
CA SER A 42 -29.44 14.86 -14.27
C SER A 42 -27.91 14.93 -14.51
N ALA A 43 -27.48 15.11 -15.76
CA ALA A 43 -26.07 15.28 -16.10
C ALA A 43 -25.49 16.58 -15.50
N PHE A 44 -26.22 17.70 -15.56
CA PHE A 44 -25.82 18.97 -14.94
C PHE A 44 -25.78 18.91 -13.42
N ALA A 45 -26.73 18.20 -12.79
CA ALA A 45 -26.71 17.95 -11.36
C ALA A 45 -25.49 17.10 -10.96
N SER A 46 -25.14 16.09 -11.76
CA SER A 46 -23.94 15.26 -11.54
C SER A 46 -22.64 16.07 -11.68
N ILE A 47 -22.54 16.92 -12.71
CA ILE A 47 -21.41 17.84 -12.90
C ILE A 47 -21.34 18.86 -11.75
N GLY A 48 -22.47 19.42 -11.32
CA GLY A 48 -22.56 20.33 -10.19
C GLY A 48 -22.10 19.67 -8.89
N THR A 49 -22.53 18.43 -8.65
CA THR A 49 -22.09 17.63 -7.50
C THR A 49 -20.59 17.35 -7.55
N MET A 50 -20.05 17.05 -8.73
CA MET A 50 -18.61 16.85 -8.93
C MET A 50 -17.81 18.13 -8.67
N ILE A 51 -18.30 19.29 -9.11
CA ILE A 51 -17.67 20.60 -8.87
C ILE A 51 -17.70 20.95 -7.38
N ILE A 52 -18.82 20.72 -6.70
CA ILE A 52 -18.96 20.96 -5.26
C ILE A 52 -18.06 20.00 -4.47
N ALA A 53 -18.02 18.71 -4.83
CA ALA A 53 -17.13 17.73 -4.22
C ALA A 53 -15.66 18.11 -4.44
N TYR A 54 -15.29 18.57 -5.64
CA TYR A 54 -13.94 19.06 -5.94
C TYR A 54 -13.59 20.32 -5.15
N ALA A 55 -14.52 21.27 -5.03
CA ALA A 55 -14.32 22.49 -4.24
C ALA A 55 -14.23 22.18 -2.73
N ALA A 56 -15.01 21.23 -2.23
CA ALA A 56 -14.94 20.73 -0.86
C ALA A 56 -13.62 20.00 -0.61
N PHE A 57 -13.13 19.21 -1.56
CA PHE A 57 -11.82 18.55 -1.50
C PHE A 57 -10.67 19.57 -1.49
N LYS A 58 -10.73 20.60 -2.34
CA LYS A 58 -9.72 21.68 -2.35
C LYS A 58 -9.76 22.56 -1.10
N SER A 59 -10.93 22.66 -0.46
CA SER A 59 -11.13 23.38 0.81
C SER A 59 -10.92 22.49 2.04
N ALA A 60 -10.51 21.23 1.84
CA ALA A 60 -10.46 20.27 2.91
C ALA A 60 -9.30 20.60 3.87
N PRO A 61 -9.49 20.40 5.20
CA PRO A 61 -8.62 21.01 6.20
C PRO A 61 -7.25 20.32 6.31
N SER A 62 -6.32 20.96 7.02
CA SER A 62 -4.93 20.51 7.23
C SER A 62 -4.76 19.07 7.74
N TRP A 63 -5.80 18.47 8.34
CA TRP A 63 -5.76 17.07 8.78
C TRP A 63 -5.60 16.05 7.65
N LEU A 64 -5.92 16.41 6.40
CA LEU A 64 -5.60 15.57 5.24
C LEU A 64 -4.09 15.53 4.94
N ASN A 65 -3.37 16.63 5.18
CA ASN A 65 -1.90 16.61 5.13
C ASN A 65 -1.32 15.76 6.27
N ASP A 66 -1.96 15.78 7.44
CA ASP A 66 -1.58 14.91 8.56
C ASP A 66 -1.78 13.42 8.20
N LYS A 67 -2.83 13.09 7.43
CA LYS A 67 -3.06 11.73 6.90
C LYS A 67 -2.04 11.31 5.86
N GLY A 68 -1.58 12.24 5.02
CA GLY A 68 -0.47 11.98 4.10
C GLY A 68 0.83 11.66 4.85
N PHE A 69 1.18 12.45 5.86
CA PHE A 69 2.31 12.15 6.75
C PHE A 69 2.16 10.80 7.45
N GLU A 70 0.97 10.49 7.98
CA GLU A 70 0.69 9.20 8.62
C GLU A 70 0.89 8.04 7.63
N ASN A 71 0.44 8.18 6.39
CA ASN A 71 0.61 7.16 5.36
C ASN A 71 2.09 6.97 4.98
N ALA A 72 2.84 8.05 4.83
CA ALA A 72 4.27 7.98 4.55
C ALA A 72 5.03 7.26 5.68
N HIS A 73 4.72 7.57 6.95
CA HIS A 73 5.28 6.86 8.10
C HIS A 73 4.93 5.38 8.10
N LYS A 74 3.67 5.01 7.82
CA LYS A 74 3.27 3.60 7.71
C LYS A 74 4.04 2.84 6.64
N ILE A 75 4.37 3.48 5.51
CA ILE A 75 5.18 2.86 4.45
C ILE A 75 6.61 2.60 4.94
N ILE A 76 7.22 3.54 5.68
CA ILE A 76 8.56 3.35 6.27
C ILE A 76 8.53 2.21 7.29
N ASP A 77 7.59 2.27 8.22
CA ASP A 77 7.48 1.28 9.30
C ASP A 77 7.22 -0.10 8.72
N GLY A 78 6.37 -0.18 7.70
CA GLY A 78 6.18 -1.39 6.89
C GLY A 78 7.49 -1.88 6.30
N THR A 79 8.29 -1.00 5.67
CA THR A 79 9.59 -1.37 5.09
C THR A 79 10.60 -1.86 6.13
N LYS A 80 10.64 -1.22 7.31
CA LYS A 80 11.47 -1.66 8.45
C LYS A 80 11.03 -3.02 8.98
N ASN A 81 9.72 -3.26 9.05
CA ASN A 81 9.18 -4.56 9.43
C ASN A 81 9.57 -5.63 8.41
N MET A 82 9.57 -5.32 7.11
CA MET A 82 10.03 -6.24 6.07
C MET A 82 11.50 -6.64 6.23
N ILE A 83 12.38 -5.71 6.62
CA ILE A 83 13.79 -6.04 6.94
C ILE A 83 13.87 -7.03 8.09
N THR A 84 13.08 -6.80 9.14
CA THR A 84 13.06 -7.65 10.34
C THR A 84 12.56 -9.05 10.01
N LEU A 85 11.44 -9.15 9.28
CA LEU A 85 10.88 -10.42 8.82
C LEU A 85 11.83 -11.15 7.86
N ALA A 86 12.52 -10.44 6.96
CA ALA A 86 13.52 -11.02 6.07
C ALA A 86 14.65 -11.70 6.85
N LYS A 87 15.18 -11.02 7.88
CA LYS A 87 16.24 -11.57 8.74
C LYS A 87 15.75 -12.80 9.51
N GLN A 88 14.56 -12.74 10.09
CA GLN A 88 13.97 -13.88 10.80
C GLN A 88 13.75 -15.07 9.88
N LEU A 89 13.14 -14.86 8.71
CA LEU A 89 12.93 -15.93 7.73
C LEU A 89 14.27 -16.53 7.26
N ASN A 90 15.29 -15.71 7.01
CA ASN A 90 16.61 -16.20 6.63
C ASN A 90 17.27 -17.05 7.73
N SER A 91 17.10 -16.67 8.99
CA SER A 91 17.62 -17.47 10.11
C SER A 91 16.95 -18.86 10.18
N ILE A 92 15.65 -18.93 9.93
CA ILE A 92 14.90 -20.20 9.88
C ILE A 92 15.35 -21.03 8.66
N ASN A 93 15.56 -20.39 7.51
CA ASN A 93 16.08 -21.07 6.31
C ASN A 93 17.43 -21.72 6.58
N LEU A 94 18.34 -21.02 7.27
CA LEU A 94 19.66 -21.53 7.62
C LEU A 94 19.56 -22.74 8.56
N ILE A 95 18.71 -22.67 9.58
CA ILE A 95 18.46 -23.78 10.51
C ILE A 95 17.94 -24.99 9.74
N LEU A 96 16.94 -24.81 8.87
CA LEU A 96 16.36 -25.90 8.09
C LEU A 96 17.34 -26.50 7.09
N TYR A 97 18.19 -25.66 6.47
CA TYR A 97 19.23 -26.13 5.57
C TYR A 97 20.28 -26.98 6.30
N ALA A 98 20.84 -26.45 7.40
CA ALA A 98 21.83 -27.14 8.22
C ALA A 98 21.31 -28.48 8.76
N ALA A 99 20.00 -28.57 8.94
CA ALA A 99 19.36 -29.67 9.62
C ALA A 99 18.50 -30.54 8.68
N SER A 100 18.69 -30.41 7.36
CA SER A 100 17.91 -31.04 6.28
C SER A 100 18.05 -32.57 6.16
N ASN A 101 18.83 -33.22 7.03
CA ASN A 101 19.00 -34.67 7.09
C ASN A 101 18.33 -35.33 8.30
N ASP A 102 17.68 -34.55 9.17
CA ASP A 102 17.05 -35.06 10.39
C ASP A 102 15.52 -35.05 10.26
N ALA A 103 14.89 -36.20 10.46
CA ALA A 103 13.45 -36.43 10.24
C ALA A 103 12.51 -35.78 11.28
N THR A 104 13.04 -35.11 12.30
CA THR A 104 12.29 -34.61 13.48
C THR A 104 11.68 -33.21 13.32
N LYS A 105 11.50 -32.69 12.09
CA LYS A 105 11.36 -31.23 11.84
C LYS A 105 10.04 -30.69 11.29
N ASP A 106 8.95 -31.45 11.38
CA ASP A 106 7.65 -30.96 10.94
C ASP A 106 7.22 -29.67 11.66
N SER A 107 7.61 -29.50 12.94
CA SER A 107 7.41 -28.27 13.72
C SER A 107 8.07 -27.05 13.05
N GLU A 108 9.38 -27.11 12.78
CA GLU A 108 10.16 -26.03 12.18
C GLU A 108 9.69 -25.70 10.76
N ILE A 109 9.35 -26.71 9.95
CA ILE A 109 8.80 -26.53 8.61
C ILE A 109 7.46 -25.78 8.70
N ASN A 110 6.57 -26.18 9.60
CA ASN A 110 5.30 -25.51 9.81
C ASN A 110 5.47 -24.08 10.34
N ASN A 111 6.46 -23.84 11.21
CA ASN A 111 6.80 -22.50 11.69
C ASN A 111 7.30 -21.62 10.54
N GLN A 112 8.14 -22.15 9.65
CA GLN A 112 8.60 -21.43 8.47
C GLN A 112 7.45 -21.07 7.53
N LEU A 113 6.51 -21.99 7.28
CA LEU A 113 5.32 -21.72 6.47
C LEU A 113 4.47 -20.59 7.08
N LYS A 114 4.23 -20.62 8.40
CA LYS A 114 3.53 -19.53 9.11
C LYS A 114 4.26 -18.20 8.93
N PHE A 115 5.59 -18.18 9.04
CA PHE A 115 6.38 -16.97 8.81
C PHE A 115 6.25 -16.45 7.38
N LEU A 116 6.27 -17.33 6.38
CA LEU A 116 6.07 -16.97 4.97
C LEU A 116 4.69 -16.34 4.72
N ASP A 117 3.66 -16.83 5.41
CA ASP A 117 2.31 -16.26 5.31
C ASP A 117 2.22 -14.89 5.99
N VAL A 118 2.81 -14.72 7.18
CA VAL A 118 2.92 -13.41 7.84
C VAL A 118 3.66 -12.40 6.96
N PHE A 119 4.73 -12.84 6.29
CA PHE A 119 5.51 -12.03 5.38
C PHE A 119 4.69 -11.61 4.16
N THR A 120 3.92 -12.54 3.58
CA THR A 120 3.02 -12.27 2.46
C THR A 120 1.98 -11.22 2.84
N ILE A 121 1.39 -11.32 4.03
CA ILE A 121 0.40 -10.34 4.53
C ILE A 121 1.04 -8.95 4.66
N HIS A 122 2.26 -8.85 5.20
CA HIS A 122 2.96 -7.57 5.32
C HIS A 122 3.29 -6.97 3.95
N LYS A 123 3.70 -7.79 2.98
CA LYS A 123 3.92 -7.36 1.59
C LYS A 123 2.64 -6.75 0.99
N LEU A 124 1.52 -7.45 1.10
CA LEU A 124 0.22 -6.98 0.58
C LEU A 124 -0.22 -5.66 1.25
N SER A 125 -0.04 -5.56 2.56
CA SER A 125 -0.33 -4.32 3.29
C SER A 125 0.54 -3.16 2.79
N LEU A 126 1.82 -3.40 2.53
CA LEU A 126 2.74 -2.40 2.00
C LEU A 126 2.37 -1.99 0.56
N GLU A 127 1.96 -2.93 -0.28
CA GLU A 127 1.43 -2.67 -1.63
C GLU A 127 0.23 -1.72 -1.56
N GLN A 128 -0.74 -2.01 -0.70
CA GLN A 128 -1.92 -1.16 -0.50
C GLN A 128 -1.56 0.25 -0.03
N LEU A 129 -0.62 0.38 0.90
CA LEU A 129 -0.16 1.69 1.38
C LEU A 129 0.50 2.51 0.26
N VAL A 130 1.33 1.86 -0.57
CA VAL A 130 1.98 2.47 -1.74
C VAL A 130 0.95 2.87 -2.81
N GLU A 131 -0.07 2.06 -3.05
CA GLU A 131 -1.16 2.38 -3.98
C GLU A 131 -2.01 3.57 -3.49
N SER A 132 -2.23 3.66 -2.18
CA SER A 132 -3.00 4.74 -1.56
C SER A 132 -2.31 6.11 -1.58
N GLN A 133 -1.06 6.21 -2.04
CA GLN A 133 -0.28 7.46 -2.07
C GLN A 133 -1.03 8.60 -2.78
N ASN A 134 -1.74 8.28 -3.87
CA ASN A 134 -2.49 9.26 -4.67
C ASN A 134 -3.73 9.77 -3.92
N ILE A 135 -4.33 8.95 -3.07
CA ILE A 135 -5.51 9.32 -2.27
C ILE A 135 -5.12 10.36 -1.23
N TRP A 136 -3.91 10.23 -0.67
CA TRP A 136 -3.42 11.07 0.42
C TRP A 136 -2.49 12.20 -0.01
N ASN A 137 -2.39 12.48 -1.31
CA ASN A 137 -1.48 13.49 -1.89
C ASN A 137 -0.01 13.34 -1.44
N VAL A 138 0.40 12.09 -1.18
CA VAL A 138 1.80 11.74 -0.92
C VAL A 138 2.39 11.26 -2.23
N ARG A 139 3.48 11.88 -2.66
CA ARG A 139 4.23 11.45 -3.83
C ARG A 139 5.46 10.68 -3.38
N ILE A 140 5.54 9.42 -3.79
CA ILE A 140 6.76 8.65 -3.68
C ILE A 140 7.65 9.03 -4.87
N LYS A 141 8.73 9.77 -4.62
CA LYS A 141 9.61 10.29 -5.68
C LYS A 141 10.22 9.16 -6.52
N ASN A 142 10.54 8.04 -5.88
CA ASN A 142 11.12 6.85 -6.52
C ASN A 142 10.16 5.65 -6.52
N ILE A 143 8.93 5.84 -7.03
CA ILE A 143 7.92 4.77 -7.07
C ILE A 143 8.41 3.51 -7.82
N SER A 144 9.27 3.67 -8.83
CA SER A 144 9.88 2.55 -9.56
C SER A 144 10.76 1.69 -8.66
N LYS A 145 11.55 2.30 -7.76
CA LYS A 145 12.38 1.57 -6.80
C LYS A 145 11.53 0.82 -5.77
N PHE A 146 10.43 1.41 -5.31
CA PHE A 146 9.46 0.73 -4.45
C PHE A 146 8.83 -0.48 -5.12
N LYS A 147 8.38 -0.32 -6.37
CA LYS A 147 7.85 -1.45 -7.15
C LYS A 147 8.90 -2.54 -7.36
N PHE A 148 10.14 -2.15 -7.66
CA PHE A 148 11.25 -3.09 -7.79
C PHE A 148 11.54 -3.85 -6.48
N MET A 149 11.53 -3.16 -5.33
CA MET A 149 11.65 -3.80 -4.01
C MET A 149 10.54 -4.83 -3.80
N LEU A 150 9.28 -4.49 -4.11
CA LEU A 150 8.14 -5.40 -3.97
C LEU A 150 8.26 -6.64 -4.86
N VAL A 151 8.80 -6.49 -6.07
CA VAL A 151 9.12 -7.61 -6.97
C VAL A 151 10.20 -8.52 -6.36
N ASN A 152 11.30 -7.95 -5.84
CA ASN A 152 12.35 -8.74 -5.19
C ASN A 152 11.82 -9.51 -3.97
N ILE A 153 10.92 -8.90 -3.20
CA ILE A 153 10.25 -9.56 -2.07
C ILE A 153 9.40 -10.73 -2.58
N ASP A 154 8.65 -10.54 -3.65
CA ASP A 154 7.81 -11.59 -4.24
C ASP A 154 8.63 -12.78 -4.72
N GLU A 155 9.74 -12.53 -5.42
CA GLU A 155 10.68 -13.57 -5.86
C GLU A 155 11.30 -14.31 -4.67
N TYR A 156 11.72 -13.59 -3.63
CA TYR A 156 12.26 -14.18 -2.42
C TYR A 156 11.24 -15.10 -1.72
N LEU A 157 9.97 -14.67 -1.62
CA LEU A 157 8.90 -15.48 -1.05
C LEU A 157 8.62 -16.75 -1.86
N LYS A 158 8.57 -16.65 -3.19
CA LYS A 158 8.37 -17.78 -4.10
C LYS A 158 9.45 -18.84 -3.92
N ILE A 159 10.72 -18.44 -3.96
CA ILE A 159 11.85 -19.37 -3.79
C ILE A 159 11.89 -19.94 -2.37
N SER A 160 11.60 -19.12 -1.35
CA SER A 160 11.55 -19.60 0.03
C SER A 160 10.47 -20.68 0.21
N ARG A 161 9.26 -20.48 -0.32
CA ARG A 161 8.18 -21.49 -0.31
C ARG A 161 8.56 -22.75 -1.05
N PHE A 162 9.17 -22.62 -2.24
CA PHE A 162 9.65 -23.76 -3.01
C PHE A 162 10.67 -24.59 -2.21
N ASN A 163 11.64 -23.93 -1.56
CA ASN A 163 12.62 -24.60 -0.72
C ASN A 163 11.99 -25.29 0.49
N THR A 164 11.05 -24.64 1.18
CA THR A 164 10.30 -25.25 2.29
C THR A 164 9.56 -26.50 1.85
N PHE A 165 8.91 -26.45 0.68
CA PHE A 165 8.16 -27.57 0.12
C PHE A 165 9.09 -28.74 -0.22
N ASN A 166 10.23 -28.49 -0.84
CA ASN A 166 11.22 -29.53 -1.15
C ASN A 166 11.77 -30.20 0.11
N ILE A 167 12.04 -29.42 1.16
CA ILE A 167 12.49 -29.95 2.46
C ILE A 167 11.40 -30.85 3.05
N LYS A 168 10.13 -30.42 3.00
CA LYS A 168 8.98 -31.21 3.48
C LYS A 168 8.81 -32.53 2.72
N ILE A 169 9.00 -32.54 1.41
CA ILE A 169 8.97 -33.77 0.61
C ILE A 169 10.11 -34.70 1.06
N LYS A 170 11.33 -34.17 1.20
CA LYS A 170 12.50 -34.96 1.62
C LYS A 170 12.32 -35.60 3.00
N THR A 171 11.75 -34.87 3.97
CA THR A 171 11.50 -35.41 5.32
C THR A 171 10.38 -36.45 5.36
N SER A 172 9.50 -36.49 4.35
CA SER A 172 8.39 -37.45 4.26
C SER A 172 8.74 -38.81 3.65
N ASN A 173 10.03 -39.15 3.46
CA ASN A 173 10.53 -40.45 2.96
C ASN A 173 9.97 -40.88 1.58
N LEU A 174 9.60 -39.93 0.71
CA LEU A 174 9.23 -40.23 -0.68
C LEU A 174 10.50 -40.54 -1.52
N PRO A 175 10.44 -41.47 -2.50
CA PRO A 175 11.60 -41.85 -3.30
C PRO A 175 11.98 -40.69 -4.24
N THR A 176 12.99 -39.91 -3.85
CA THR A 176 13.41 -38.71 -4.57
C THR A 176 14.60 -38.99 -5.48
N ASN A 177 14.32 -39.38 -6.72
CA ASN A 177 15.31 -39.37 -7.81
C ASN A 177 15.56 -37.94 -8.37
N GLU A 178 14.83 -36.92 -7.88
CA GLU A 178 14.88 -35.53 -8.37
C GLU A 178 15.49 -34.54 -7.36
N LEU A 179 16.39 -34.99 -6.47
CA LEU A 179 16.94 -34.16 -5.37
C LEU A 179 18.14 -33.26 -5.77
N PHE A 180 18.32 -32.98 -7.05
CA PHE A 180 19.39 -32.11 -7.54
C PHE A 180 18.91 -30.65 -7.64
N HIS A 181 19.82 -29.71 -7.32
CA HIS A 181 19.67 -28.23 -7.22
C HIS A 181 19.38 -27.62 -5.83
N HIS A 182 19.47 -28.37 -4.73
CA HIS A 182 19.22 -27.81 -3.39
C HIS A 182 20.21 -26.71 -2.96
N ALA A 183 21.49 -26.85 -3.31
CA ALA A 183 22.52 -25.84 -3.01
C ALA A 183 22.41 -24.60 -3.91
N GLU A 184 22.07 -24.78 -5.18
CA GLU A 184 21.86 -23.68 -6.13
C GLU A 184 20.62 -22.86 -5.75
N SER A 185 19.51 -23.51 -5.41
CA SER A 185 18.30 -22.84 -4.95
C SER A 185 18.53 -22.07 -3.64
N PHE A 186 19.34 -22.61 -2.73
CA PHE A 186 19.73 -21.92 -1.50
C PHE A 186 20.60 -20.68 -1.77
N ASN A 187 21.58 -20.78 -2.67
CA ASN A 187 22.41 -19.64 -3.08
C ASN A 187 21.57 -18.55 -3.75
N ASN A 188 20.61 -18.93 -4.60
CA ASN A 188 19.66 -18.01 -5.21
C ASN A 188 18.79 -17.31 -4.15
N GLN A 189 18.32 -18.05 -3.15
CA GLN A 189 17.57 -17.51 -2.02
C GLN A 189 18.41 -16.49 -1.22
N LEU A 190 19.68 -16.79 -0.94
CA LEU A 190 20.58 -15.90 -0.20
C LEU A 190 20.89 -14.61 -1.00
N SER A 191 21.11 -14.74 -2.31
CA SER A 191 21.29 -13.61 -3.22
C SER A 191 20.06 -12.69 -3.21
N LEU A 192 18.86 -13.26 -3.28
CA LEU A 192 17.61 -12.51 -3.21
C LEU A 192 17.38 -11.88 -1.84
N PHE A 193 17.70 -12.58 -0.75
CA PHE A 193 17.66 -12.02 0.59
C PHE A 193 18.50 -10.74 0.68
N ASN A 194 19.74 -10.77 0.19
CA ASN A 194 20.62 -9.60 0.19
C ASN A 194 20.04 -8.45 -0.65
N LYS A 195 19.44 -8.75 -1.81
CA LYS A 195 18.75 -7.75 -2.65
C LYS A 195 17.55 -7.12 -1.95
N VAL A 196 16.74 -7.92 -1.25
CA VAL A 196 15.59 -7.44 -0.47
C VAL A 196 16.07 -6.52 0.65
N ILE A 197 17.06 -6.96 1.44
CA ILE A 197 17.62 -6.14 2.52
C ILE A 197 18.15 -4.80 2.00
N SER A 198 18.96 -4.83 0.94
CA SER A 198 19.52 -3.62 0.34
C SER A 198 18.42 -2.68 -0.17
N SER A 199 17.40 -3.22 -0.84
CA SER A 199 16.30 -2.43 -1.41
C SER A 199 15.43 -1.80 -0.31
N CYS A 200 15.12 -2.55 0.75
CA CYS A 200 14.38 -2.04 1.90
C CYS A 200 15.20 -1.00 2.70
N GLN A 201 16.51 -1.22 2.88
CA GLN A 201 17.40 -0.26 3.56
C GLN A 201 17.49 1.06 2.81
N PHE A 202 17.66 1.01 1.49
CA PHE A 202 17.66 2.21 0.64
C PHE A 202 16.39 3.06 0.82
N ILE A 203 15.24 2.41 0.94
CA ILE A 203 13.95 3.08 1.14
C ILE A 203 13.82 3.64 2.57
N TYR A 204 14.31 2.89 3.57
CA TYR A 204 14.24 3.25 4.98
C TYR A 204 15.17 4.42 5.34
N ASP A 205 16.42 4.40 4.86
CA ASP A 205 17.46 5.34 5.26
C ASP A 205 17.26 6.74 4.68
N ASP A 206 16.38 6.90 3.69
CA ASP A 206 16.27 8.13 2.89
C ASP A 206 14.83 8.67 2.81
N PHE A 207 14.22 8.88 3.99
CA PHE A 207 12.81 9.31 4.11
C PHE A 207 12.51 10.63 3.37
N ASP A 208 13.27 11.70 3.67
CA ASP A 208 13.02 13.03 3.12
C ASP A 208 13.32 13.11 1.62
N SER A 209 14.19 12.25 1.09
CA SER A 209 14.42 12.17 -0.34
C SER A 209 13.34 11.37 -1.05
N ASN A 210 12.76 10.34 -0.42
CA ASN A 210 11.85 9.41 -1.08
C ASN A 210 10.39 9.87 -1.09
N PHE A 211 9.99 10.79 -0.20
CA PHE A 211 8.62 11.29 -0.12
C PHE A 211 8.54 12.80 -0.37
N GLU A 212 7.47 13.23 -1.02
CA GLU A 212 7.10 14.63 -1.23
C GLU A 212 5.61 14.77 -0.93
N ILE A 213 5.24 15.73 -0.09
CA ILE A 213 3.83 16.03 0.16
C ILE A 213 3.41 17.12 -0.81
N ILE A 214 2.46 16.80 -1.67
CA ILE A 214 1.91 17.75 -2.61
C ILE A 214 0.88 18.59 -1.85
N LYS A 215 1.25 19.82 -1.49
CA LYS A 215 0.29 20.81 -0.96
C LYS A 215 -0.63 21.26 -2.10
N LEU A 216 -1.94 21.14 -1.88
CA LEU A 216 -2.99 21.63 -2.77
C LEU A 216 -3.07 23.16 -2.83
#